data_AF-A0AAW3YXC4-F1
#
_entry.id   AF-A0AAW3YXC4-F1
#
_cell.length_a   1.000
_cell.length_b   1.000
_cell.length_c   1.000
_cell.angle_alpha   90.00
_cell.angle_beta   90.00
_cell.angle_gamma   90.00
#
_symmetry.space_group_name_H-M   'P 1'
#
loop_
_entity.id
_entity.type
_entity.pdbx_description
1 polymer ?
#
loop_
_entity_poly.entity_id
_entity_poly.type
_entity_poly.pdbx_seq_one_letter_code
_entity_poly.pdbx_strand_id
1 'polypeptide(L)'
;QTRKLLLLIQAWIRDSGQPRHEMIFTRKQLRDTVQWGDTQLKVHLSRLVEMEYLLLHRRGLTFAYELLFDGEDNAAAHLCGLIVP
;
A
#
# COMPACT_ATOMS: atom_id res chain seq x y z
N GLN A 1 -14.47 -6.39 2.44
CA GLN A 1 -13.72 -6.17 1.18
C GLN A 1 -12.33 -5.58 1.40
N THR A 2 -12.08 -4.69 2.37
CA THR A 2 -10.75 -4.10 2.64
C THR A 2 -9.60 -5.13 2.68
N ARG A 3 -9.75 -6.23 3.42
CA ARG A 3 -8.76 -7.34 3.45
C ARG A 3 -8.50 -7.97 2.08
N LYS A 4 -9.52 -8.07 1.21
CA LYS A 4 -9.36 -8.57 -0.17
C LYS A 4 -8.50 -7.61 -1.01
N LEU A 5 -8.66 -6.29 -0.84
CA LEU A 5 -7.79 -5.32 -1.51
C LEU A 5 -6.34 -5.45 -1.05
N LEU A 6 -6.10 -5.62 0.25
CA LEU A 6 -4.76 -5.84 0.79
C LEU A 6 -4.07 -7.05 0.14
N LEU A 7 -4.77 -8.18 0.05
CA LEU A 7 -4.23 -9.39 -0.59
C LEU A 7 -3.95 -9.18 -2.09
N LEU A 8 -4.79 -8.41 -2.78
CA LEU A 8 -4.56 -8.06 -4.20
C LEU A 8 -3.32 -7.16 -4.36
N ILE A 9 -3.13 -6.18 -3.47
CA ILE A 9 -1.93 -5.33 -3.46
C ILE A 9 -0.69 -6.20 -3.20
N GLN A 10 -0.72 -7.08 -2.20
CA GLN A 10 0.40 -7.97 -1.90
C GLN A 10 0.74 -8.88 -3.09
N ALA A 11 -0.26 -9.45 -3.76
CA ALA A 11 -0.04 -10.27 -4.94
C ALA A 11 0.58 -9.45 -6.07
N TRP A 12 0.02 -8.28 -6.35
CA TRP A 12 0.52 -7.41 -7.42
C TRP A 12 1.96 -6.94 -7.19
N ILE A 13 2.34 -6.61 -5.95
CA ILE A 13 3.72 -6.22 -5.61
C ILE A 13 4.66 -7.43 -5.70
N ARG A 14 4.25 -8.61 -5.22
CA ARG A 14 5.05 -9.83 -5.36
C ARG A 14 5.31 -10.18 -6.83
N ASP A 15 4.30 -10.03 -7.67
CA ASP A 15 4.39 -10.35 -9.10
C ASP A 15 5.21 -9.30 -9.89
N SER A 16 5.47 -8.11 -9.33
CA SER A 16 6.33 -7.10 -9.96
C SER A 16 7.83 -7.40 -9.88
N GLY A 17 8.23 -8.31 -8.98
CA GLY A 17 9.63 -8.65 -8.72
C GLY A 17 10.43 -7.57 -8.00
N GLN A 18 9.81 -6.45 -7.62
CA GLN A 18 10.45 -5.39 -6.84
C GLN A 18 10.35 -5.65 -5.33
N PRO A 19 11.36 -5.26 -4.53
CA PRO A 19 11.23 -5.33 -3.08
C PRO A 19 10.11 -4.39 -2.60
N ARG A 20 9.36 -4.84 -1.59
CA ARG A 20 8.13 -4.17 -1.13
C ARG A 20 8.30 -2.69 -0.77
N HIS A 21 9.41 -2.35 -0.12
CA HIS A 21 9.74 -0.98 0.31
C HIS A 21 10.13 -0.05 -0.86
N GLU A 22 10.46 -0.59 -2.03
CA GLU A 22 10.70 0.21 -3.23
C GLU A 22 9.41 0.43 -4.05
N MET A 23 8.36 -0.34 -3.75
CA MET A 23 7.12 -0.34 -4.52
C MET A 23 6.14 0.73 -4.02
N ILE A 24 6.33 1.95 -4.52
CA ILE A 24 5.41 3.07 -4.33
C ILE A 24 4.40 3.11 -5.48
N PHE A 25 3.12 3.06 -5.15
CA PHE A 25 2.05 3.02 -6.15
C PHE A 25 0.96 4.07 -5.92
N THR A 26 0.26 4.44 -6.97
CA THR A 26 -0.86 5.38 -6.94
C THR A 26 -2.20 4.64 -6.99
N ARG A 27 -3.27 5.33 -6.57
CA ARG A 27 -4.64 4.79 -6.76
C ARG A 27 -4.95 4.50 -8.22
N LYS A 28 -4.43 5.31 -9.14
CA LYS A 28 -4.60 5.11 -10.59
C LYS A 28 -3.99 3.78 -11.04
N GLN A 29 -2.74 3.50 -10.67
CA GLN A 29 -2.09 2.23 -10.99
C GLN A 29 -2.87 1.04 -10.44
N LEU A 30 -3.36 1.11 -9.20
CA LEU A 30 -4.19 0.04 -8.66
C LEU A 30 -5.49 -0.14 -9.43
N ARG A 31 -6.18 0.95 -9.78
CA ARG A 31 -7.43 0.89 -10.56
C ARG A 31 -7.21 0.26 -11.94
N ASP A 32 -6.05 0.47 -12.55
CA ASP A 32 -5.73 -0.09 -13.85
C ASP A 32 -5.38 -1.60 -13.72
N THR A 33 -4.93 -2.06 -12.55
CA THR A 33 -4.62 -3.47 -12.24
C THR A 33 -5.82 -4.25 -11.70
N VAL A 34 -6.65 -3.64 -10.85
CA VAL A 34 -7.77 -4.32 -10.16
C VAL A 34 -9.11 -3.84 -10.70
N GLN A 35 -10.03 -4.78 -10.96
CA GLN A 35 -11.37 -4.51 -11.50
C GLN A 35 -12.33 -3.91 -10.44
N TRP A 36 -11.89 -2.86 -9.73
CA TRP A 36 -12.64 -2.19 -8.65
C TRP A 36 -12.95 -0.75 -9.04
N GLY A 37 -14.10 -0.24 -8.60
CA GLY A 37 -14.48 1.16 -8.84
C GLY A 37 -13.62 2.16 -8.05
N ASP A 38 -13.40 3.38 -8.56
CA ASP A 38 -12.55 4.39 -7.92
C ASP A 38 -13.04 4.77 -6.50
N THR A 39 -14.36 4.87 -6.30
CA THR A 39 -14.95 5.14 -4.99
C THR A 39 -14.63 4.02 -3.98
N GLN A 40 -14.72 2.75 -4.40
CA GLN A 40 -14.39 1.62 -3.55
C GLN A 40 -12.91 1.62 -3.21
N LEU A 41 -12.04 1.83 -4.20
CA LEU A 41 -10.60 1.93 -3.99
C LEU A 41 -10.25 3.04 -3.00
N LYS A 42 -10.84 4.24 -3.15
CA LYS A 42 -10.61 5.35 -2.23
C LYS A 42 -10.97 4.98 -0.78
N VAL A 43 -12.16 4.43 -0.56
CA VAL A 43 -12.61 4.02 0.79
C VAL A 43 -11.71 2.94 1.39
N HIS A 44 -11.36 1.92 0.59
CA HIS A 44 -10.56 0.81 1.09
C HIS A 44 -9.09 1.17 1.31
N LEU A 45 -8.49 2.01 0.46
CA LEU A 45 -7.15 2.54 0.66
C LEU A 45 -7.08 3.40 1.92
N SER A 46 -8.07 4.27 2.16
CA SER A 46 -8.14 5.05 3.41
C SER A 46 -8.19 4.14 4.64
N ARG A 47 -9.01 3.10 4.62
CA ARG A 47 -9.06 2.12 5.73
C ARG A 47 -7.74 1.38 5.92
N LEU A 48 -7.04 1.02 4.85
CA LEU A 48 -5.74 0.35 4.95
C LEU A 48 -4.65 1.27 5.52
N VAL A 49 -4.73 2.57 5.25
CA VAL A 49 -3.87 3.58 5.90
C VAL A 49 -4.22 3.73 7.38
N GLU A 50 -5.51 3.80 7.72
CA GLU A 50 -5.98 3.85 9.13
C GLU A 50 -5.56 2.61 9.94
N MET A 51 -5.44 1.46 9.29
CA MET A 51 -4.95 0.20 9.89
C MET A 51 -3.42 0.07 9.87
N GLU A 52 -2.69 1.10 9.45
CA GLU A 52 -1.22 1.12 9.36
C GLU A 52 -0.63 0.05 8.42
N TYR A 53 -1.45 -0.50 7.51
CA TYR A 53 -0.97 -1.44 6.48
C TYR A 53 -0.38 -0.75 5.26
N LEU A 54 -0.77 0.51 5.02
CA LEU A 54 -0.22 1.35 3.97
C LEU A 54 0.31 2.66 4.56
N LEU A 55 1.50 3.08 4.12
CA LEU A 55 1.98 4.43 4.33
C LEU A 55 1.48 5.33 3.19
N LEU A 56 0.92 6.49 3.53
CA LEU A 56 0.44 7.47 2.56
C LEU A 56 1.49 8.57 2.33
N HIS A 57 2.04 8.61 1.12
CA HIS A 57 2.94 9.66 0.65
C HIS A 57 2.16 10.73 -0.11
N ARG A 58 2.16 11.97 0.38
CA ARG A 58 1.56 13.10 -0.33
C ARG A 58 2.64 13.90 -1.05
N ARG A 59 2.68 13.82 -2.38
CA ARG A 59 3.59 14.61 -3.23
C ARG A 59 2.78 15.65 -4.00
N GLY A 60 2.61 16.82 -3.38
CA GLY A 60 1.73 17.89 -3.89
C GLY A 60 0.27 17.44 -3.97
N LEU A 61 -0.26 17.34 -5.19
CA LEU A 61 -1.63 16.89 -5.47
C LEU A 61 -1.75 15.37 -5.66
N THR A 62 -0.64 14.64 -5.65
CA THR A 62 -0.62 13.19 -5.89
C THR A 62 -0.57 12.42 -4.58
N PHE A 63 -1.42 11.39 -4.48
CA PHE A 63 -1.40 10.40 -3.40
C PHE A 63 -0.68 9.14 -3.89
N ALA A 64 0.40 8.81 -3.22
CA ALA A 64 1.16 7.59 -3.37
C ALA A 64 1.03 6.74 -2.10
N TYR A 65 1.13 5.44 -2.25
CA TYR A 65 0.96 4.46 -1.20
C TYR A 65 2.15 3.51 -1.23
N GLU A 66 2.56 3.07 -0.06
CA GLU A 66 3.60 2.07 0.15
C GLU A 66 3.05 0.98 1.07
N LEU A 67 3.33 -0.28 0.76
CA LEU A 67 2.87 -1.41 1.56
C LEU A 67 3.81 -1.67 2.74
N LEU A 68 3.30 -1.52 3.96
CA LEU A 68 4.03 -1.82 5.19
C LEU A 68 3.81 -3.25 5.69
N PHE A 69 2.66 -3.86 5.34
CA PHE A 69 2.26 -5.15 5.89
C PHE A 69 2.93 -6.35 5.18
N ASP A 70 3.75 -7.10 5.91
CA ASP A 70 4.49 -8.26 5.39
C ASP A 70 3.60 -9.51 5.20
N GLY A 71 2.55 -9.69 6.01
CA GLY A 71 1.70 -10.88 5.96
C GLY A 71 1.85 -11.83 7.15
N GLU A 72 2.84 -11.59 8.02
CA GLU A 72 2.91 -12.21 9.34
C GLU A 72 2.39 -11.23 10.40
N ASP A 73 1.51 -11.70 11.29
CA ASP A 73 1.20 -11.07 12.59
C ASP A 73 2.44 -11.15 13.52
N ASN A 74 3.64 -10.88 13.00
CA ASN A 74 4.85 -10.82 13.80
C ASN A 74 5.05 -9.38 14.24
N ALA A 75 5.06 -9.21 15.56
CA ALA A 75 5.17 -8.00 16.35
C ALA A 75 6.47 -7.20 16.10
N ALA A 76 6.69 -6.75 14.87
CA ALA A 76 7.80 -5.90 14.52
C ALA A 76 7.27 -4.78 13.64
N ALA A 77 6.64 -3.80 14.30
CA ALA A 77 6.69 -2.41 13.85
C ALA A 77 8.17 -2.03 13.72
N HIS A 78 8.80 -2.37 12.59
CA HIS A 78 10.08 -1.81 12.21
C HIS A 78 9.82 -0.38 11.73
N LEU A 79 9.65 0.50 12.72
CA LEU A 79 10.08 1.90 12.62
C LEU A 79 11.60 1.89 12.37
N CYS A 80 12.01 1.75 11.12
CA CYS A 80 13.39 1.93 10.67
C CYS A 80 13.31 2.50 9.25
N GLY A 81 13.79 3.68 8.87
CA GLY A 81 14.56 4.78 9.46
C GLY A 81 14.48 5.92 8.43
N LEU A 82 14.90 7.16 8.66
CA LEU A 82 16.30 7.59 8.70
C LEU A 82 16.28 9.08 9.13
N ILE A 83 16.79 9.42 10.32
CA ILE A 83 18.14 10.01 10.48
C ILE A 83 18.99 9.89 9.21
N VAL A 84 19.20 11.02 8.54
CA VAL A 84 20.18 11.21 7.46
C VAL A 84 21.54 11.60 8.07
N PRO A 85 22.67 11.19 7.44
CA PRO A 85 24.03 11.40 7.95
C PRO A 85 24.44 12.87 8.03
#